data_AF-A0A4Q0XGS9-F1
#
_entry.id   AF-A0A4Q0XGS9-F1
#
_cell.length_a   1.000
_cell.length_b   1.000
_cell.length_c   1.000
_cell.angle_alpha   90.00
_cell.angle_beta   90.00
_cell.angle_gamma   90.00
#
_symmetry.space_group_name_H-M   'P 1'
#
loop_
_entity.id
_entity.type
_entity.pdbx_description
1 polymer ?
#
loop_
_entity_poly.entity_id
_entity_poly.type
_entity_poly.pdbx_seq_one_letter_code
_entity_poly.pdbx_strand_id
1 'polypeptide(L)'
;MMYKFLHKISNKYASKWLVLFLDICIVIVSLFLAYFIRFNFIIDFDLNLMIAQIPYVALAALISFLSVRSHKGVVRFTGYKDIINIIIGVNILATLLIISTYFSRQYNYSYIFDIPGSIIYIHLLLNILLIIGFKLSIKSLYNAINNDFTATKNILIFGAGNSGMITYDAISNDPQNSYIVIGFIDDNESKVGKKINLLPVYNLDRITSEFVLKHHIEEIIVSIQNIDPTRLLQITGYLFDLGLHVKIVPPVQNWIEGDLSIGQIKDVKIEDLLGRDPISIINPTDEYDNRVILITGAAGSIGSEICRKVSFYNYKKLILVDNSESALYDLQQEFRQKGLKNIECIVADIRNRTRIEQIINEYKPKLIFHAAAYKHVPLMENNPFEAVSVNIGGTKNVADMAVKHGVDKFVLISTDKAVNPTNVMGATKRMAELYVTCLKGKGHTKFITTRFGNVLGSNGSVIPLFKKQIEKGGPLTVTHKDITRYFMTIPEACQLVIEAAAMGNGGEIFVFDMGVPIKIFDLAKNMIILSGLRYPEDVEIKITGLRPGEKIYEELLADGENTTRTYHEKIMIAKSRYVDIDHVERQINKLCGVNSITQPLEIVSYIKLLIPEYISNNSTYEVLDIKK
;
A
#
# COMPACT_ATOMS: atom_id res chain seq x y z
N MET A 1 43.89 9.41 -8.65
CA MET A 1 44.48 9.60 -7.29
C MET A 1 43.81 10.75 -6.54
N MET A 2 43.67 11.94 -7.14
CA MET A 2 42.97 13.10 -6.55
C MET A 2 41.49 12.84 -6.23
N TYR A 3 40.74 12.17 -7.12
CA TYR A 3 39.34 11.78 -6.86
C TYR A 3 39.20 10.87 -5.63
N LYS A 4 40.00 9.78 -5.55
CA LYS A 4 40.01 8.87 -4.38
C LYS A 4 40.43 9.56 -3.08
N PHE A 5 41.33 10.53 -3.15
CA PHE A 5 41.74 11.35 -2.00
C PHE A 5 40.62 12.30 -1.53
N LEU A 6 39.97 13.00 -2.46
CA LEU A 6 38.83 13.87 -2.20
C LEU A 6 37.62 13.09 -1.66
N HIS A 7 37.32 11.92 -2.23
CA HIS A 7 36.26 11.03 -1.76
C HIS A 7 36.53 10.52 -0.32
N LYS A 8 37.79 10.21 0.02
CA LYS A 8 38.18 9.80 1.39
C LYS A 8 38.04 10.93 2.42
N ILE A 9 38.21 12.19 2.01
CA ILE A 9 38.03 13.39 2.85
C ILE A 9 36.56 13.78 2.94
N SER A 10 35.80 13.64 1.84
CA SER A 10 34.36 13.89 1.72
C SER A 10 33.53 13.20 2.82
N ASN A 11 33.93 12.00 3.22
CA ASN A 11 33.23 11.23 4.25
C ASN A 11 33.44 11.72 5.70
N LYS A 12 34.36 12.66 5.96
CA LYS A 12 34.58 13.24 7.29
C LYS A 12 33.90 14.61 7.42
N TYR A 13 33.20 14.83 8.54
CA TYR A 13 32.66 16.15 8.86
C TYR A 13 33.80 17.15 9.12
N ALA A 14 33.76 18.32 8.48
CA ALA A 14 34.66 19.41 8.80
C ALA A 14 34.46 19.84 10.26
N SER A 15 35.55 20.02 11.00
CA SER A 15 35.49 20.52 12.38
C SER A 15 34.85 21.92 12.38
N LYS A 16 33.93 22.17 13.33
CA LYS A 16 33.31 23.49 13.52
C LYS A 16 34.34 24.63 13.69
N TRP A 17 35.52 24.31 14.22
CA TRP A 17 36.63 25.25 14.38
C TRP A 17 37.37 25.53 13.07
N LEU A 18 37.45 24.53 12.18
CA LEU A 18 38.01 24.70 10.84
C LEU A 18 37.12 25.61 9.99
N VAL A 19 35.79 25.42 10.10
CA VAL A 19 34.81 26.30 9.41
C VAL A 19 34.94 27.74 9.91
N LEU A 20 35.03 27.93 11.23
CA LEU A 20 35.22 29.26 11.82
C LEU A 20 36.53 29.91 11.35
N PHE A 21 37.63 29.14 11.32
CA PHE A 21 38.92 29.62 10.84
C PHE A 21 38.85 30.08 9.38
N LEU A 22 38.23 29.29 8.50
CA LEU A 22 38.05 29.64 7.09
C LEU A 22 37.16 30.87 6.90
N ASP A 23 36.05 30.96 7.66
CA ASP A 23 35.17 32.15 7.64
C ASP A 23 35.95 33.41 8.06
N ILE A 24 36.84 33.32 9.06
CA ILE A 24 37.73 34.44 9.47
C ILE A 24 38.76 34.78 8.38
N CYS A 25 39.38 33.78 7.74
CA CYS A 25 40.28 34.02 6.61
C CYS A 25 39.58 34.78 5.48
N ILE A 26 38.33 34.40 5.16
CA ILE A 26 37.52 35.10 4.15
C ILE A 26 37.27 36.55 4.58
N VAL A 27 37.00 36.82 5.87
CA VAL A 27 36.83 38.19 6.39
C VAL A 27 38.09 39.04 6.25
N ILE A 28 39.27 38.46 6.45
CA ILE A 28 40.55 39.16 6.29
C ILE A 28 40.80 39.47 4.80
N VAL A 29 40.57 38.49 3.92
CA VAL A 29 40.72 38.68 2.46
C VAL A 29 39.72 39.71 1.94
N SER A 30 38.47 39.67 2.43
CA SER A 30 37.46 40.65 2.03
C SER A 30 37.78 42.06 2.51
N LEU A 31 38.50 42.23 3.62
CA LEU A 31 38.96 43.54 4.09
C LEU A 31 39.97 44.14 3.11
N PHE A 32 40.96 43.36 2.68
CA PHE A 32 41.91 43.79 1.64
C PHE A 32 41.18 44.16 0.35
N LEU A 33 40.23 43.33 -0.10
CA LEU A 33 39.42 43.61 -1.29
C LEU A 33 38.56 44.88 -1.12
N ALA A 34 38.05 45.16 0.08
CA ALA A 34 37.28 46.38 0.35
C ALA A 34 38.15 47.64 0.24
N TYR A 35 39.38 47.61 0.75
CA TYR A 35 40.37 48.67 0.52
C TYR A 35 40.70 48.79 -0.96
N PHE A 36 41.03 47.69 -1.64
CA PHE A 36 41.38 47.70 -3.05
C PHE A 36 40.27 48.29 -3.94
N ILE A 37 39.01 47.93 -3.69
CA ILE A 37 37.84 48.46 -4.41
C ILE A 37 37.62 49.95 -4.07
N ARG A 38 37.76 50.34 -2.80
CA ARG A 38 37.55 51.73 -2.36
C ARG A 38 38.52 52.71 -3.03
N PHE A 39 39.73 52.25 -3.35
CA PHE A 39 40.80 53.00 -4.01
C PHE A 39 40.89 52.68 -5.51
N ASN A 40 39.77 52.30 -6.15
CA ASN A 40 39.65 52.09 -7.59
C ASN A 40 40.65 51.07 -8.17
N PHE A 41 40.93 50.00 -7.44
CA PHE A 41 41.87 48.94 -7.83
C PHE A 41 43.34 49.41 -7.95
N ILE A 42 43.67 50.51 -7.28
CA ILE A 42 45.03 51.03 -7.15
C ILE A 42 45.43 50.94 -5.67
N ILE A 43 46.66 50.49 -5.40
CA ILE A 43 47.20 50.38 -4.05
C ILE A 43 47.74 51.76 -3.62
N ASP A 44 46.82 52.70 -3.40
CA ASP A 44 47.10 54.09 -2.96
C ASP A 44 46.54 54.37 -1.55
N PHE A 45 46.62 53.37 -0.67
CA PHE A 45 46.14 53.44 0.71
C PHE A 45 47.24 53.03 1.68
N ASP A 46 47.14 53.47 2.93
CA ASP A 46 48.11 53.13 3.98
C ASP A 46 48.04 51.64 4.31
N LEU A 47 48.95 50.89 3.70
CA LEU A 47 49.06 49.44 3.87
C LEU A 47 49.44 49.05 5.30
N ASN A 48 50.25 49.87 5.98
CA ASN A 48 50.66 49.61 7.37
C ASN A 48 49.47 49.76 8.31
N LEU A 49 48.65 50.78 8.10
CA LEU A 49 47.41 50.98 8.86
C LEU A 49 46.41 49.85 8.62
N MET A 50 46.21 49.43 7.36
CA MET A 50 45.33 48.31 7.03
C MET A 50 45.82 47.00 7.69
N ILE A 51 47.13 46.72 7.66
CA ILE A 51 47.70 45.54 8.33
C ILE A 51 47.48 45.62 9.84
N ALA A 52 47.65 46.79 10.44
CA ALA A 52 47.40 47.01 11.87
C ALA A 52 45.92 46.82 12.25
N GLN A 53 44.99 47.00 11.30
CA GLN A 53 43.55 46.77 11.48
C GLN A 53 43.14 45.29 11.44
N ILE A 54 43.93 44.41 10.81
CA ILE A 54 43.60 42.99 10.64
C ILE A 54 43.31 42.28 11.98
N PRO A 55 44.16 42.38 13.02
CA PRO A 55 43.90 41.71 14.30
C PRO A 55 42.59 42.16 14.95
N TYR A 56 42.26 43.45 14.83
CA TYR A 56 41.04 44.02 15.37
C TYR A 56 39.80 43.52 14.60
N VAL A 57 39.83 43.58 13.26
CA VAL A 57 38.71 43.10 12.42
C VAL A 57 38.50 41.60 12.59
N ALA A 58 39.58 40.81 12.69
CA ALA A 58 39.50 39.37 12.97
C ALA A 58 38.89 39.07 14.34
N LEU A 59 39.22 39.86 15.37
CA LEU A 59 38.63 39.72 16.71
C LEU A 59 37.13 40.08 16.70
N ALA A 60 36.74 41.17 16.04
CA ALA A 60 35.33 41.55 15.89
C ALA A 60 34.54 40.47 15.13
N ALA A 61 35.13 39.88 14.10
CA ALA A 61 34.53 38.79 13.34
C ALA A 61 34.37 37.51 14.17
N LEU A 62 35.37 37.18 14.99
CA LEU A 62 35.32 36.07 15.92
C LEU A 62 34.16 36.24 16.91
N ILE A 63 34.04 37.40 17.56
CA ILE A 63 32.94 37.70 18.50
C ILE A 63 31.59 37.56 17.80
N SER A 64 31.46 38.14 16.61
CA SER A 64 30.22 38.10 15.85
C SER A 64 29.80 36.67 15.47
N PHE A 65 30.67 35.90 14.82
CA PHE A 65 30.35 34.54 14.37
C PHE A 65 30.19 33.53 15.51
N LEU A 66 30.81 33.78 16.67
CA LEU A 66 30.54 32.99 17.88
C LEU A 66 29.15 33.30 18.47
N SER A 67 28.72 34.57 18.43
CA SER A 67 27.41 34.99 18.98
C SER A 67 26.23 34.35 18.22
N VAL A 68 26.29 34.30 16.90
CA VAL A 68 25.25 33.70 16.03
C VAL A 68 25.47 32.20 15.82
N ARG A 69 26.62 31.66 16.25
CA ARG A 69 26.99 30.24 16.10
C ARG A 69 26.99 29.77 14.63
N SER A 70 27.29 30.65 13.68
CA SER A 70 27.28 30.38 12.23
C SER A 70 28.24 29.24 11.80
N HIS A 71 29.28 28.98 12.60
CA HIS A 71 30.29 27.96 12.39
C HIS A 71 29.87 26.54 12.83
N LYS A 72 28.72 26.38 13.51
CA LYS A 72 28.24 25.07 14.00
C LYS A 72 27.47 24.27 12.93
N GLY A 73 27.04 24.92 11.85
CA GLY A 73 26.35 24.26 10.74
C GLY A 73 27.29 23.32 9.97
N VAL A 74 26.75 22.19 9.51
CA VAL A 74 27.49 21.26 8.66
C VAL A 74 27.51 21.80 7.24
N VAL A 75 28.68 22.19 6.72
CA VAL A 75 28.82 22.92 5.44
C VAL A 75 28.14 22.22 4.25
N ARG A 76 28.20 20.89 4.16
CA ARG A 76 27.54 20.13 3.08
C ARG A 76 26.00 20.16 3.13
N PHE A 77 25.42 20.45 4.30
CA PHE A 77 23.98 20.58 4.49
C PHE A 77 23.54 22.04 4.65
N THR A 78 24.38 23.01 4.19
CA THR A 78 24.04 24.43 4.26
C THR A 78 22.66 24.66 3.64
N GLY A 79 21.72 25.10 4.49
CA GLY A 79 20.33 25.37 4.15
C GLY A 79 20.00 26.86 4.27
N TYR A 80 18.72 27.19 4.08
CA TYR A 80 18.24 28.57 4.14
C TYR A 80 18.48 29.22 5.52
N LYS A 81 18.30 28.48 6.61
CA LYS A 81 18.55 28.97 7.98
C LYS A 81 20.02 29.33 8.24
N ASP A 82 20.95 28.58 7.65
CA ASP A 82 22.39 28.87 7.77
C ASP A 82 22.76 30.17 7.05
N ILE A 83 22.16 30.42 5.88
CA ILE A 83 22.33 31.67 5.13
C ILE A 83 21.85 32.87 5.98
N ILE A 84 20.69 32.76 6.63
CA ILE A 84 20.19 33.80 7.54
C ILE A 84 21.19 34.05 8.68
N ASN A 85 21.71 33.00 9.32
CA ASN A 85 22.68 33.13 10.41
C ASN A 85 23.97 33.83 9.96
N ILE A 86 24.44 33.57 8.73
CA ILE A 86 25.60 34.27 8.16
C ILE A 86 25.28 35.75 7.97
N ILE A 87 24.12 36.08 7.37
CA ILE A 87 23.71 37.47 7.16
C ILE A 87 23.65 38.21 8.50
N ILE A 88 23.03 37.64 9.53
CA ILE A 88 22.97 38.25 10.87
C ILE A 88 24.38 38.44 11.44
N GLY A 89 25.25 37.44 11.36
CA GLY A 89 26.62 37.56 11.84
C GLY A 89 27.43 38.64 11.11
N VAL A 90 27.33 38.73 9.79
CA VAL A 90 28.05 39.77 9.04
C VAL A 90 27.51 41.18 9.37
N ASN A 91 26.20 41.32 9.63
CA ASN A 91 25.62 42.57 10.10
C ASN A 91 26.08 42.97 11.51
N ILE A 92 26.19 42.02 12.44
CA ILE A 92 26.75 42.28 13.78
C ILE A 92 28.21 42.73 13.67
N LEU A 93 29.00 42.09 12.79
CA LEU A 93 30.38 42.50 12.53
C LEU A 93 30.44 43.96 12.04
N ALA A 94 29.68 44.32 11.01
CA ALA A 94 29.65 45.69 10.50
C ALA A 94 29.20 46.70 11.58
N THR A 95 28.22 46.32 12.41
CA THR A 95 27.76 47.15 13.53
C THR A 95 28.87 47.40 14.54
N LEU A 96 29.64 46.36 14.91
CA LEU A 96 30.79 46.50 15.82
C LEU A 96 31.86 47.43 15.25
N LEU A 97 32.15 47.34 13.95
CA LEU A 97 33.12 48.21 13.27
C LEU A 97 32.63 49.66 13.15
N ILE A 98 31.33 49.89 12.93
CA ILE A 98 30.75 51.23 12.90
C ILE A 98 30.83 51.87 14.29
N ILE A 99 30.44 51.12 15.33
CA ILE A 99 30.48 51.61 16.72
C ILE A 99 31.90 51.97 17.13
N SER A 100 32.88 51.10 16.87
CA SER A 100 34.28 51.37 17.21
C SER A 100 34.86 52.56 16.44
N THR A 101 34.51 52.70 15.16
CA THR A 101 34.90 53.85 14.34
C THR A 101 34.32 55.15 14.91
N TYR A 102 33.06 55.14 15.32
CA TYR A 102 32.41 56.29 15.96
C TYR A 102 33.12 56.68 17.27
N PHE A 103 33.37 55.72 18.16
CA PHE A 103 34.09 55.97 19.41
C PHE A 103 35.52 56.43 19.18
N SER A 104 36.23 55.86 18.21
CA SER A 104 37.60 56.26 17.90
C SER A 104 37.69 57.73 17.46
N ARG A 105 36.78 58.15 16.58
CA ARG A 105 36.69 59.54 16.10
C ARG A 105 36.28 60.52 17.19
N GLN A 106 35.33 60.13 18.05
CA GLN A 106 34.83 61.00 19.11
C GLN A 106 35.87 61.26 20.21
N TYR A 107 36.69 60.26 20.55
CA TYR A 107 37.63 60.30 21.68
C TYR A 107 39.11 60.37 21.26
N ASN A 108 39.41 60.48 19.96
CA ASN A 108 40.77 60.46 19.39
C ASN A 108 41.65 59.33 19.94
N TYR A 109 41.06 58.14 20.10
CA TYR A 109 41.69 57.06 20.87
C TYR A 109 42.83 56.35 20.10
N SER A 110 42.56 55.87 18.88
CA SER A 110 43.59 55.27 18.03
C SER A 110 43.12 55.15 16.58
N TYR A 111 43.97 55.57 15.64
CA TYR A 111 43.71 55.47 14.19
C TYR A 111 43.46 54.04 13.70
N ILE A 112 43.86 53.01 14.47
CA ILE A 112 43.61 51.60 14.15
C ILE A 112 42.10 51.28 14.18
N PHE A 113 41.31 51.95 15.02
CA PHE A 113 39.86 51.70 15.09
C PHE A 113 39.05 52.58 14.13
N ASP A 114 39.67 53.51 13.40
CA ASP A 114 38.99 54.38 12.45
C ASP A 114 39.00 53.76 11.04
N ILE A 115 37.94 53.02 10.71
CA ILE A 115 37.75 52.46 9.36
C ILE A 115 36.73 53.33 8.61
N PRO A 116 37.06 53.87 7.42
CA PRO A 116 36.11 54.63 6.61
C PRO A 116 34.80 53.86 6.39
N GLY A 117 33.65 54.52 6.59
CA GLY A 117 32.34 53.87 6.50
C GLY A 117 32.09 53.18 5.16
N SER A 118 32.58 53.78 4.06
CA SER A 118 32.54 53.16 2.73
C SER A 118 33.24 51.81 2.67
N ILE A 119 34.37 51.65 3.36
CA ILE A 119 35.11 50.37 3.43
C ILE A 119 34.30 49.37 4.24
N ILE A 120 33.68 49.77 5.35
CA ILE A 120 32.83 48.89 6.16
C ILE A 120 31.63 48.38 5.33
N TYR A 121 30.98 49.23 4.54
CA TYR A 121 29.85 48.81 3.70
C TYR A 121 30.29 47.89 2.54
N ILE A 122 31.41 48.19 1.87
CA ILE A 122 31.97 47.30 0.84
C ILE A 122 32.35 45.96 1.47
N HIS A 123 32.99 45.98 2.63
CA HIS A 123 33.38 44.79 3.41
C HIS A 123 32.17 43.94 3.82
N LEU A 124 31.09 44.57 4.29
CA LEU A 124 29.82 43.90 4.61
C LEU A 124 29.29 43.10 3.39
N LEU A 125 29.17 43.75 2.24
CA LEU A 125 28.63 43.12 1.03
C LEU A 125 29.53 41.99 0.50
N LEU A 126 30.85 42.21 0.51
CA LEU A 126 31.82 41.18 0.11
C LEU A 126 31.78 39.97 1.04
N ASN A 127 31.63 40.16 2.35
CA ASN A 127 31.54 39.05 3.29
C ASN A 127 30.27 38.20 3.07
N ILE A 128 29.12 38.83 2.83
CA ILE A 128 27.89 38.10 2.49
C ILE A 128 28.11 37.26 1.23
N LEU A 129 28.66 37.87 0.18
CA LEU A 129 28.89 37.19 -1.10
C LEU A 129 29.89 36.03 -0.98
N LEU A 130 31.07 36.27 -0.39
CA LEU A 130 32.17 35.32 -0.36
C LEU A 130 31.92 34.16 0.59
N ILE A 131 31.34 34.39 1.77
CA ILE A 131 31.07 33.31 2.74
C ILE A 131 29.94 32.41 2.24
N ILE A 132 28.84 32.99 1.72
CA ILE A 132 27.73 32.21 1.15
C ILE A 132 28.23 31.45 -0.10
N GLY A 133 28.94 32.14 -1.00
CA GLY A 133 29.51 31.54 -2.21
C GLY A 133 30.45 30.38 -1.90
N PHE A 134 31.31 30.52 -0.90
CA PHE A 134 32.22 29.46 -0.45
C PHE A 134 31.46 28.22 0.05
N LYS A 135 30.45 28.40 0.92
CA LYS A 135 29.67 27.27 1.46
C LYS A 135 28.83 26.57 0.40
N LEU A 136 28.22 27.32 -0.52
CA LEU A 136 27.50 26.75 -1.66
C LEU A 136 28.44 26.01 -2.63
N SER A 137 29.65 26.53 -2.84
CA SER A 137 30.66 25.86 -3.68
C SER A 137 31.12 24.54 -3.07
N ILE A 138 31.35 24.48 -1.75
CA ILE A 138 31.67 23.23 -1.05
C ILE A 138 30.52 22.23 -1.14
N LYS A 139 29.27 22.69 -0.93
CA LYS A 139 28.07 21.85 -1.08
C LYS A 139 27.96 21.27 -2.50
N SER A 140 28.14 22.10 -3.51
CA SER A 140 28.10 21.67 -4.92
C SER A 140 29.22 20.68 -5.25
N LEU A 141 30.44 20.95 -4.79
CA LEU A 141 31.59 20.06 -4.99
C LEU A 141 31.41 18.71 -4.29
N TYR A 142 30.85 18.70 -3.08
CA TYR A 142 30.51 17.48 -2.35
C TYR A 142 29.52 16.62 -3.14
N ASN A 143 28.43 17.23 -3.63
CA ASN A 143 27.44 16.52 -4.43
C ASN A 143 28.05 15.99 -5.74
N ALA A 144 28.93 16.76 -6.40
CA ALA A 144 29.58 16.33 -7.63
C ALA A 144 30.58 15.17 -7.44
N ILE A 145 31.25 15.09 -6.29
CA ILE A 145 32.24 14.03 -5.99
C ILE A 145 31.58 12.75 -5.48
N ASN A 146 30.46 12.85 -4.77
CA ASN A 146 29.72 11.69 -4.27
C ASN A 146 28.72 11.12 -5.29
N ASN A 147 28.49 11.81 -6.42
CA ASN A 147 27.77 11.24 -7.54
C ASN A 147 28.69 10.29 -8.32
N ASP A 148 28.79 9.04 -7.85
CA ASP A 148 29.35 7.97 -8.68
C ASP A 148 28.45 7.76 -9.91
N PHE A 149 29.04 7.86 -11.10
CA PHE A 149 28.38 7.60 -12.38
C PHE A 149 28.15 6.08 -12.53
N THR A 150 27.16 5.53 -11.86
CA THR A 150 26.58 4.22 -12.19
C THR A 150 25.41 4.42 -13.15
N ALA A 151 25.18 3.46 -14.05
CA ALA A 151 24.17 3.54 -15.10
C ALA A 151 22.81 4.02 -14.55
N THR A 152 22.38 5.19 -15.04
CA THR A 152 21.21 5.91 -14.57
C THR A 152 20.03 5.71 -15.52
N LYS A 153 18.86 5.38 -14.97
CA LYS A 153 17.62 5.33 -15.76
C LYS A 153 17.02 6.72 -15.88
N ASN A 154 16.73 7.17 -17.09
CA ASN A 154 16.02 8.44 -17.29
C ASN A 154 14.52 8.23 -17.05
N ILE A 155 13.94 9.08 -16.21
CA ILE A 155 12.54 8.98 -15.80
C ILE A 155 11.79 10.29 -15.92
N LEU A 156 10.47 10.18 -16.05
CA LEU A 156 9.54 11.30 -15.88
C LEU A 156 8.65 11.06 -14.66
N ILE A 157 8.29 12.15 -13.97
CA ILE A 157 7.35 12.10 -12.86
C ILE A 157 6.01 12.64 -13.35
N PHE A 158 4.98 11.79 -13.38
CA PHE A 158 3.62 12.21 -13.68
C PHE A 158 2.97 12.77 -12.41
N GLY A 159 2.70 14.07 -12.42
CA GLY A 159 2.18 14.86 -11.30
C GLY A 159 3.17 15.93 -10.88
N ALA A 160 2.99 17.17 -11.33
CA ALA A 160 3.83 18.32 -11.00
C ALA A 160 3.32 19.04 -9.73
N GLY A 161 2.83 18.30 -8.74
CA GLY A 161 2.31 18.80 -7.47
C GLY A 161 3.27 18.56 -6.29
N ASN A 162 2.78 18.71 -5.07
CA ASN A 162 3.57 18.46 -3.85
C ASN A 162 4.10 17.00 -3.80
N SER A 163 3.25 16.03 -4.13
CA SER A 163 3.65 14.61 -4.19
C SER A 163 4.79 14.39 -5.19
N GLY A 164 4.70 15.01 -6.37
CA GLY A 164 5.75 14.94 -7.39
C GLY A 164 7.08 15.55 -6.91
N MET A 165 7.04 16.67 -6.20
CA MET A 165 8.24 17.26 -5.60
C MET A 165 8.87 16.38 -4.53
N ILE A 166 8.07 15.80 -3.64
CA ILE A 166 8.55 14.85 -2.62
C ILE A 166 9.16 13.62 -3.30
N THR A 167 8.57 13.17 -4.41
CA THR A 167 9.10 12.06 -5.21
C THR A 167 10.43 12.42 -5.85
N TYR A 168 10.54 13.62 -6.43
CA TYR A 168 11.79 14.13 -6.98
C TYR A 168 12.89 14.19 -5.90
N ASP A 169 12.57 14.70 -4.71
CA ASP A 169 13.53 14.80 -3.61
C ASP A 169 13.93 13.41 -3.10
N ALA A 170 13.00 12.46 -2.97
CA ALA A 170 13.29 11.09 -2.57
C ALA A 170 14.23 10.38 -3.55
N ILE A 171 14.08 10.64 -4.85
CA ILE A 171 14.92 10.06 -5.90
C ILE A 171 16.27 10.75 -5.97
N SER A 172 16.29 12.08 -5.91
CA SER A 172 17.52 12.87 -6.04
C SER A 172 18.45 12.74 -4.84
N ASN A 173 17.91 12.36 -3.68
CA ASN A 173 18.68 12.12 -2.46
C ASN A 173 18.98 10.63 -2.25
N ASP A 174 18.65 9.74 -3.18
CA ASP A 174 18.95 8.32 -3.09
C ASP A 174 20.48 8.09 -3.19
N PRO A 175 21.12 7.47 -2.18
CA PRO A 175 22.57 7.23 -2.17
C PRO A 175 23.07 6.40 -3.36
N GLN A 176 22.20 5.60 -3.98
CA GLN A 176 22.57 4.78 -5.14
C GLN A 176 22.47 5.53 -6.48
N ASN A 177 21.88 6.74 -6.51
CA ASN A 177 21.73 7.57 -7.71
C ASN A 177 21.22 6.80 -8.95
N SER A 178 20.24 5.90 -8.77
CA SER A 178 19.84 4.98 -9.86
C SER A 178 19.02 5.65 -10.97
N TYR A 179 18.57 6.89 -10.78
CA TYR A 179 17.61 7.56 -11.66
C TYR A 179 18.00 9.02 -11.95
N ILE A 180 17.66 9.49 -13.15
CA ILE A 180 17.73 10.90 -13.54
C ILE A 180 16.33 11.36 -13.93
N VAL A 181 15.83 12.38 -13.22
CA VAL A 181 14.53 12.98 -13.54
C VAL A 181 14.70 13.99 -14.68
N ILE A 182 14.11 13.68 -15.84
CA ILE A 182 14.17 14.54 -17.04
C ILE A 182 13.14 15.67 -16.99
N GLY A 183 12.02 15.45 -16.31
CA GLY A 183 10.93 16.42 -16.23
C GLY A 183 9.70 15.87 -15.53
N PHE A 184 8.71 16.74 -15.42
CA PHE A 184 7.39 16.40 -14.91
C PHE A 184 6.38 16.33 -16.04
N ILE A 185 5.32 15.55 -15.85
CA ILE A 185 4.12 15.54 -16.70
C ILE A 185 2.96 16.03 -15.84
N ASP A 186 2.12 16.95 -16.30
CA ASP A 186 0.91 17.37 -15.59
C ASP A 186 -0.15 17.83 -16.60
N ASP A 187 -1.42 17.53 -16.32
CA ASP A 187 -2.54 17.93 -17.17
C ASP A 187 -2.97 19.38 -16.89
N ASN A 188 -2.53 19.97 -15.78
CA ASN A 188 -2.89 21.33 -15.41
C ASN A 188 -2.19 22.36 -16.30
N GLU A 189 -2.96 23.01 -17.18
CA GLU A 189 -2.49 24.05 -18.11
C GLU A 189 -1.71 25.17 -17.42
N SER A 190 -2.03 25.51 -16.17
CA SER A 190 -1.30 26.54 -15.42
C SER A 190 0.14 26.15 -15.08
N LYS A 191 0.50 24.86 -15.15
CA LYS A 191 1.84 24.33 -14.88
C LYS A 191 2.57 23.93 -16.16
N VAL A 192 1.86 23.45 -17.16
CA VAL A 192 2.44 23.03 -18.46
C VAL A 192 3.27 24.17 -19.05
N GLY A 193 4.48 23.83 -19.54
CA GLY A 193 5.43 24.79 -20.11
C GLY A 193 6.23 25.59 -19.09
N LYS A 194 5.90 25.52 -17.79
CA LYS A 194 6.74 26.10 -16.73
C LYS A 194 7.86 25.13 -16.34
N LYS A 195 8.74 25.61 -15.46
CA LYS A 195 9.79 24.80 -14.83
C LYS A 195 9.54 24.65 -13.34
N ILE A 196 9.72 23.44 -12.83
CA ILE A 196 9.74 23.13 -11.41
C ILE A 196 11.12 22.55 -11.09
N ASN A 197 11.82 23.15 -10.13
CA ASN A 197 13.21 22.81 -9.82
C ASN A 197 14.13 22.78 -11.07
N LEU A 198 13.97 23.79 -11.94
CA LEU A 198 14.65 23.92 -13.25
C LEU A 198 14.30 22.85 -14.30
N LEU A 199 13.47 21.86 -13.96
CA LEU A 199 13.00 20.84 -14.87
C LEU A 199 11.68 21.26 -15.55
N PRO A 200 11.53 21.00 -16.86
CA PRO A 200 10.32 21.35 -17.59
C PRO A 200 9.11 20.51 -17.15
N VAL A 201 7.93 21.12 -17.21
CA VAL A 201 6.64 20.44 -17.07
C VAL A 201 6.01 20.26 -18.46
N TYR A 202 5.84 19.02 -18.88
CA TYR A 202 5.24 18.63 -20.14
C TYR A 202 3.75 18.32 -19.96
N ASN A 203 2.98 18.50 -21.03
CA ASN A 203 1.66 17.90 -21.13
C ASN A 203 1.81 16.44 -21.62
N LEU A 204 0.88 15.56 -21.21
CA LEU A 204 0.89 14.14 -21.60
C LEU A 204 0.94 13.95 -23.13
N ASP A 205 0.24 14.78 -23.90
CA ASP A 205 0.16 14.68 -25.36
C ASP A 205 1.50 14.93 -26.06
N ARG A 206 2.47 15.55 -25.37
CA ARG A 206 3.83 15.74 -25.91
C ARG A 206 4.71 14.51 -25.74
N ILE A 207 4.33 13.56 -24.91
CA ILE A 207 5.12 12.37 -24.62
C ILE A 207 4.82 11.35 -25.72
N THR A 208 5.49 11.48 -26.86
CA THR A 208 5.37 10.57 -28.01
C THR A 208 6.54 9.60 -28.06
N SER A 209 6.48 8.57 -28.93
CA SER A 209 7.60 7.63 -29.12
C SER A 209 8.90 8.34 -29.51
N GLU A 210 8.82 9.40 -30.33
CA GLU A 210 9.97 10.23 -30.69
C GLU A 210 10.55 10.95 -29.48
N PHE A 211 9.70 11.48 -28.59
CA PHE A 211 10.13 12.11 -27.35
C PHE A 211 10.84 11.12 -26.43
N VAL A 212 10.26 9.93 -26.26
CA VAL A 212 10.81 8.85 -25.44
C VAL A 212 12.19 8.42 -25.94
N LEU A 213 12.33 8.18 -27.24
CA LEU A 213 13.61 7.81 -27.87
C LEU A 213 14.65 8.92 -27.74
N LYS A 214 14.27 10.17 -27.99
CA LYS A 214 15.17 11.33 -27.91
C LYS A 214 15.72 11.55 -26.50
N HIS A 215 14.90 11.31 -25.48
CA HIS A 215 15.26 11.53 -24.08
C HIS A 215 15.68 10.23 -23.35
N HIS A 216 15.71 9.10 -24.05
CA HIS A 216 15.99 7.76 -23.51
C HIS A 216 15.17 7.43 -22.25
N ILE A 217 13.88 7.80 -22.24
CA ILE A 217 13.02 7.56 -21.06
C ILE A 217 12.76 6.06 -20.94
N GLU A 218 13.00 5.50 -19.75
CA GLU A 218 12.78 4.08 -19.45
C GLU A 218 11.56 3.87 -18.55
N GLU A 219 11.35 4.76 -17.58
CA GLU A 219 10.29 4.61 -16.59
C GLU A 219 9.53 5.92 -16.34
N ILE A 220 8.26 5.79 -15.96
CA ILE A 220 7.41 6.89 -15.50
C ILE A 220 6.91 6.57 -14.10
N ILE A 221 7.04 7.55 -13.20
CA ILE A 221 6.55 7.45 -11.83
C ILE A 221 5.31 8.32 -11.69
N VAL A 222 4.15 7.69 -11.49
CA VAL A 222 2.89 8.37 -11.18
C VAL A 222 2.89 8.79 -9.72
N SER A 223 2.90 10.10 -9.49
CA SER A 223 2.93 10.74 -8.18
C SER A 223 1.76 11.72 -8.03
N ILE A 224 0.55 11.16 -8.14
CA ILE A 224 -0.71 11.86 -7.90
C ILE A 224 -1.43 11.14 -6.76
N GLN A 225 -1.70 11.87 -5.68
CA GLN A 225 -2.48 11.34 -4.56
C GLN A 225 -3.97 11.29 -4.93
N ASN A 226 -4.65 10.20 -4.58
CA ASN A 226 -6.08 9.98 -4.85
C ASN A 226 -6.46 10.14 -6.34
N ILE A 227 -5.64 9.60 -7.24
CA ILE A 227 -5.94 9.60 -8.68
C ILE A 227 -7.19 8.75 -8.97
N ASP A 228 -8.05 9.23 -9.87
CA ASP A 228 -9.18 8.44 -10.35
C ASP A 228 -8.67 7.17 -11.07
N PRO A 229 -9.19 5.97 -10.76
CA PRO A 229 -8.73 4.72 -11.37
C PRO A 229 -8.90 4.67 -12.89
N THR A 230 -9.96 5.30 -13.42
CA THR A 230 -10.19 5.40 -14.88
C THR A 230 -9.11 6.27 -15.52
N ARG A 231 -8.75 7.38 -14.87
CA ARG A 231 -7.66 8.24 -15.35
C ARG A 231 -6.31 7.53 -15.26
N LEU A 232 -6.04 6.81 -14.17
CA LEU A 232 -4.81 6.02 -14.03
C LEU A 232 -4.70 4.97 -15.15
N LEU A 233 -5.79 4.28 -15.48
CA LEU A 233 -5.84 3.32 -16.59
C LEU A 233 -5.58 3.96 -17.95
N GLN A 234 -6.14 5.15 -18.22
CA GLN A 234 -5.88 5.88 -19.46
C GLN A 234 -4.40 6.26 -19.59
N ILE A 235 -3.81 6.77 -18.51
CA ILE A 235 -2.41 7.16 -18.48
C ILE A 235 -1.52 5.92 -18.67
N THR A 236 -1.74 4.86 -17.89
CA THR A 236 -0.92 3.65 -17.99
C THR A 236 -1.03 3.00 -19.36
N GLY A 237 -2.23 2.90 -19.93
CA GLY A 237 -2.44 2.40 -21.29
C GLY A 237 -1.63 3.17 -22.32
N TYR A 238 -1.75 4.49 -22.34
CA TYR A 238 -1.00 5.35 -23.26
C TYR A 238 0.53 5.19 -23.10
N LEU A 239 1.02 5.10 -21.85
CA LEU A 239 2.45 4.99 -21.59
C LEU A 239 3.03 3.61 -21.91
N PHE A 240 2.25 2.54 -21.72
CA PHE A 240 2.65 1.19 -22.11
C PHE A 240 2.72 1.03 -23.63
N ASP A 241 1.83 1.69 -24.39
CA ASP A 241 1.90 1.72 -25.86
C ASP A 241 3.20 2.35 -26.38
N LEU A 242 3.86 3.18 -25.56
CA LEU A 242 5.17 3.76 -25.84
C LEU A 242 6.35 2.88 -25.38
N GLY A 243 6.06 1.70 -24.81
CA GLY A 243 7.06 0.76 -24.28
C GLY A 243 7.66 1.18 -22.93
N LEU A 244 6.99 2.05 -22.17
CA LEU A 244 7.50 2.56 -20.89
C LEU A 244 7.03 1.72 -19.71
N HIS A 245 7.89 1.56 -18.71
CA HIS A 245 7.50 0.97 -17.43
C HIS A 245 6.85 2.02 -16.52
N VAL A 246 5.66 1.72 -16.00
CA VAL A 246 4.92 2.64 -15.12
C VAL A 246 4.97 2.17 -13.68
N LYS A 247 5.45 3.03 -12.79
CA LYS A 247 5.46 2.87 -11.34
C LYS A 247 4.54 3.89 -10.68
N ILE A 248 4.12 3.62 -9.45
CA ILE A 248 3.24 4.49 -8.66
C ILE A 248 3.82 4.73 -7.26
N VAL A 249 3.65 5.97 -6.79
CA VAL A 249 3.97 6.38 -5.42
C VAL A 249 2.81 5.97 -4.50
N PRO A 250 3.06 5.27 -3.39
CA PRO A 250 2.00 4.85 -2.49
C PRO A 250 1.32 6.04 -1.80
N PRO A 251 0.08 5.86 -1.30
CA PRO A 251 -0.60 6.87 -0.49
C PRO A 251 0.25 7.33 0.71
N VAL A 252 0.13 8.60 1.09
CA VAL A 252 0.90 9.21 2.19
C VAL A 252 0.83 8.42 3.51
N GLN A 253 -0.31 7.78 3.79
CA GLN A 253 -0.52 6.98 5.00
C GLN A 253 0.41 5.75 5.10
N ASN A 254 0.95 5.31 3.96
CA ASN A 254 1.84 4.15 3.85
C ASN A 254 3.32 4.54 3.85
N TRP A 255 3.63 5.83 4.09
CA TRP A 255 4.99 6.34 4.14
C TRP A 255 5.65 5.98 5.48
N ILE A 256 6.94 5.60 5.45
CA ILE A 256 7.62 5.12 6.66
C ILE A 256 8.16 6.34 7.39
N GLU A 257 7.85 6.48 8.68
CA GLU A 257 8.25 7.64 9.49
C GLU A 257 7.75 9.00 8.93
N GLY A 258 6.76 8.97 8.04
CA GLY A 258 6.22 10.16 7.38
C GLY A 258 6.96 10.58 6.10
N ASP A 259 8.01 9.86 5.71
CA ASP A 259 8.83 10.15 4.54
C ASP A 259 8.69 9.07 3.44
N LEU A 260 8.81 9.51 2.19
CA LEU A 260 8.82 8.62 1.02
C LEU A 260 10.26 8.20 0.71
N SER A 261 10.54 6.90 0.76
CA SER A 261 11.78 6.32 0.26
C SER A 261 11.61 5.69 -1.12
N ILE A 262 12.71 5.58 -1.88
CA ILE A 262 12.66 5.05 -3.25
C ILE A 262 12.17 3.60 -3.31
N GLY A 263 12.49 2.79 -2.29
CA GLY A 263 12.03 1.40 -2.18
C GLY A 263 10.54 1.24 -1.94
N GLN A 264 9.82 2.33 -1.62
CA GLN A 264 8.36 2.32 -1.48
C GLN A 264 7.62 2.57 -2.79
N ILE A 265 8.32 3.05 -3.83
CA ILE A 265 7.77 3.22 -5.18
C ILE A 265 7.65 1.83 -5.83
N LYS A 266 6.45 1.48 -6.30
CA LYS A 266 6.12 0.11 -6.75
C LYS A 266 5.55 0.13 -8.17
N ASP A 267 5.62 -1.00 -8.85
CA ASP A 267 4.91 -1.19 -10.11
C ASP A 267 3.39 -1.05 -9.89
N VAL A 268 2.71 -0.49 -10.88
CA VAL A 268 1.24 -0.37 -10.87
C VAL A 268 0.63 -1.76 -10.82
N LYS A 269 -0.28 -1.98 -9.87
CA LYS A 269 -0.98 -3.25 -9.70
C LYS A 269 -2.40 -3.18 -10.24
N ILE A 270 -3.02 -4.35 -10.38
CA ILE A 270 -4.41 -4.45 -10.83
C ILE A 270 -5.38 -3.84 -9.81
N GLU A 271 -5.07 -3.95 -8.51
CA GLU A 271 -5.85 -3.34 -7.43
C GLU A 271 -5.96 -1.81 -7.60
N ASP A 272 -4.86 -1.17 -7.99
CA ASP A 272 -4.77 0.28 -8.21
C ASP A 272 -5.68 0.71 -9.38
N LEU A 273 -5.69 -0.06 -10.48
CA LEU A 273 -6.55 0.18 -11.64
C LEU A 273 -8.03 -0.07 -11.39
N LEU A 274 -8.35 -0.92 -10.40
CA LEU A 274 -9.73 -1.19 -10.00
C LEU A 274 -10.24 -0.22 -8.92
N GLY A 275 -9.39 0.70 -8.43
CA GLY A 275 -9.73 1.60 -7.33
C GLY A 275 -9.99 0.87 -6.02
N ARG A 276 -9.27 -0.23 -5.78
CA ARG A 276 -9.46 -1.09 -4.60
C ARG A 276 -8.21 -1.11 -3.75
N ASP A 277 -7.94 0.02 -3.10
CA ASP A 277 -6.92 0.08 -2.06
C ASP A 277 -7.35 -0.71 -0.82
N PRO A 278 -6.43 -1.41 -0.14
CA PRO A 278 -6.70 -2.02 1.15
C PRO A 278 -7.15 -0.95 2.15
N ILE A 279 -8.35 -1.09 2.67
CA ILE A 279 -8.84 -0.21 3.74
C ILE A 279 -8.19 -0.64 5.05
N SER A 280 -7.68 0.31 5.81
CA SER A 280 -7.26 0.08 7.20
C SER A 280 -8.42 0.42 8.13
N ILE A 281 -9.01 -0.60 8.74
CA ILE A 281 -10.08 -0.48 9.74
C ILE A 281 -9.46 -0.64 11.13
N ILE A 282 -9.84 0.21 12.09
CA ILE A 282 -9.50 0.00 13.50
C ILE A 282 -10.58 -0.90 14.08
N ASN A 283 -10.37 -2.22 14.12
CA ASN A 283 -11.38 -3.11 14.68
C ASN A 283 -11.33 -3.11 16.22
N PRO A 284 -12.44 -3.39 16.92
CA PRO A 284 -12.49 -3.52 18.37
C PRO A 284 -11.49 -4.56 18.87
N THR A 285 -10.60 -4.16 19.80
CA THR A 285 -9.56 -5.03 20.36
C THR A 285 -10.10 -6.02 21.38
N ASP A 286 -11.14 -5.65 22.11
CA ASP A 286 -11.60 -6.34 23.32
C ASP A 286 -12.23 -7.71 23.03
N GLU A 287 -12.76 -7.92 21.84
CA GLU A 287 -13.35 -9.22 21.45
C GLU A 287 -12.29 -10.32 21.35
N TYR A 288 -11.06 -9.95 21.03
CA TYR A 288 -9.97 -10.89 20.74
C TYR A 288 -8.99 -11.05 21.92
N ASP A 289 -9.09 -10.16 22.91
CA ASP A 289 -8.16 -10.08 24.03
C ASP A 289 -8.20 -11.33 24.94
N ASN A 290 -7.04 -11.93 25.17
CA ASN A 290 -6.81 -13.11 26.00
C ASN A 290 -7.73 -14.31 25.68
N ARG A 291 -8.18 -14.44 24.42
CA ARG A 291 -9.05 -15.54 23.97
C ARG A 291 -8.31 -16.63 23.22
N VAL A 292 -8.82 -17.85 23.29
CA VAL A 292 -8.41 -18.93 22.38
C VAL A 292 -9.25 -18.84 21.12
N ILE A 293 -8.61 -18.68 19.97
CA ILE A 293 -9.26 -18.48 18.67
C ILE A 293 -8.90 -19.68 17.79
N LEU A 294 -9.91 -20.31 17.17
CA LEU A 294 -9.72 -21.41 16.24
C LEU A 294 -10.16 -21.00 14.84
N ILE A 295 -9.32 -21.25 13.84
CA ILE A 295 -9.59 -20.96 12.43
C ILE A 295 -9.54 -22.27 11.67
N THR A 296 -10.64 -22.66 11.03
CA THR A 296 -10.65 -23.81 10.10
C THR A 296 -10.50 -23.32 8.66
N GLY A 297 -9.85 -24.11 7.81
CA GLY A 297 -9.45 -23.66 6.48
C GLY A 297 -8.34 -22.63 6.57
N ALA A 298 -7.51 -22.73 7.61
CA ALA A 298 -6.51 -21.73 7.99
C ALA A 298 -5.44 -21.51 6.92
N ALA A 299 -5.19 -22.47 6.03
CA ALA A 299 -4.23 -22.34 4.93
C ALA A 299 -4.87 -21.85 3.62
N GLY A 300 -6.20 -21.67 3.58
CA GLY A 300 -6.90 -21.09 2.44
C GLY A 300 -6.64 -19.58 2.29
N SER A 301 -7.02 -18.99 1.14
CA SER A 301 -6.78 -17.56 0.87
C SER A 301 -7.45 -16.63 1.91
N ILE A 302 -8.68 -16.92 2.32
CA ILE A 302 -9.38 -16.15 3.36
C ILE A 302 -8.89 -16.53 4.76
N GLY A 303 -8.79 -17.84 5.04
CA GLY A 303 -8.36 -18.33 6.35
C GLY A 303 -6.99 -17.81 6.73
N SER A 304 -5.99 -17.92 5.86
CA SER A 304 -4.62 -17.47 6.13
C SER A 304 -4.53 -15.97 6.36
N GLU A 305 -5.35 -15.17 5.67
CA GLU A 305 -5.40 -13.74 5.91
C GLU A 305 -6.10 -13.41 7.24
N ILE A 306 -7.17 -14.11 7.62
CA ILE A 306 -7.75 -13.99 8.97
C ILE A 306 -6.69 -14.36 10.01
N CYS A 307 -5.91 -15.43 9.82
CA CYS A 307 -4.80 -15.78 10.70
C CYS A 307 -3.80 -14.62 10.84
N ARG A 308 -3.40 -14.00 9.72
CA ARG A 308 -2.48 -12.84 9.70
C ARG A 308 -3.07 -11.65 10.45
N LYS A 309 -4.33 -11.30 10.20
CA LYS A 309 -4.98 -10.16 10.86
C LYS A 309 -5.18 -10.41 12.36
N VAL A 310 -5.66 -11.59 12.74
CA VAL A 310 -5.82 -11.99 14.15
C VAL A 310 -4.47 -12.03 14.88
N SER A 311 -3.37 -12.31 14.18
CA SER A 311 -2.03 -12.35 14.78
C SER A 311 -1.55 -11.02 15.39
N PHE A 312 -2.17 -9.89 15.01
CA PHE A 312 -1.89 -8.57 15.55
C PHE A 312 -2.67 -8.23 16.84
N TYR A 313 -3.63 -9.07 17.25
CA TYR A 313 -4.38 -8.91 18.49
C TYR A 313 -3.72 -9.66 19.64
N ASN A 314 -4.04 -9.28 20.88
CA ASN A 314 -3.55 -9.97 22.07
C ASN A 314 -4.39 -11.23 22.36
N TYR A 315 -4.17 -12.33 21.65
CA TYR A 315 -4.86 -13.60 21.90
C TYR A 315 -4.11 -14.48 22.92
N LYS A 316 -4.84 -15.39 23.58
CA LYS A 316 -4.25 -16.40 24.47
C LYS A 316 -3.58 -17.53 23.69
N LYS A 317 -4.27 -18.07 22.69
CA LYS A 317 -3.73 -19.08 21.77
C LYS A 317 -4.50 -19.05 20.44
N LEU A 318 -3.79 -19.17 19.32
CA LEU A 318 -4.37 -19.20 17.98
C LEU A 318 -4.19 -20.61 17.39
N ILE A 319 -5.31 -21.27 17.07
CA ILE A 319 -5.35 -22.66 16.56
C ILE A 319 -5.70 -22.64 15.08
N LEU A 320 -4.79 -23.13 14.25
CA LEU A 320 -4.92 -23.15 12.80
C LEU A 320 -5.19 -24.57 12.34
N VAL A 321 -6.39 -24.83 11.80
CA VAL A 321 -6.81 -26.15 11.34
C VAL A 321 -7.00 -26.15 9.83
N ASP A 322 -6.31 -27.04 9.13
CA ASP A 322 -6.46 -27.23 7.69
C ASP A 322 -6.13 -28.67 7.29
N ASN A 323 -6.66 -29.16 6.17
CA ASN A 323 -6.30 -30.48 5.65
C ASN A 323 -5.13 -30.41 4.66
N SER A 324 -4.81 -29.23 4.13
CA SER A 324 -3.66 -29.00 3.27
C SER A 324 -2.39 -28.86 4.11
N GLU A 325 -1.65 -29.97 4.22
CA GLU A 325 -0.41 -30.05 4.98
C GLU A 325 0.62 -29.01 4.51
N SER A 326 0.89 -28.93 3.20
CA SER A 326 1.95 -28.07 2.68
C SER A 326 1.62 -26.59 2.81
N ALA A 327 0.38 -26.17 2.53
CA ALA A 327 -0.03 -24.77 2.68
C ALA A 327 -0.08 -24.36 4.16
N LEU A 328 -0.44 -25.28 5.07
CA LEU A 328 -0.41 -25.02 6.51
C LEU A 328 1.03 -24.91 7.03
N TYR A 329 1.95 -25.72 6.50
CA TYR A 329 3.39 -25.60 6.79
C TYR A 329 3.94 -24.24 6.36
N ASP A 330 3.62 -23.79 5.14
CA ASP A 330 4.08 -22.47 4.66
C ASP A 330 3.62 -21.34 5.58
N LEU A 331 2.35 -21.37 6.00
CA LEU A 331 1.80 -20.40 6.96
C LEU A 331 2.48 -20.49 8.34
N GLN A 332 2.77 -21.70 8.83
CA GLN A 332 3.51 -21.89 10.08
C GLN A 332 4.90 -21.26 10.02
N GLN A 333 5.62 -21.48 8.92
CA GLN A 333 6.97 -20.93 8.73
C GLN A 333 6.94 -19.41 8.61
N GLU A 334 5.96 -18.83 7.92
CA GLU A 334 5.72 -17.38 7.87
C GLU A 334 5.62 -16.79 9.29
N PHE A 335 4.82 -17.40 10.17
CA PHE A 335 4.61 -16.91 11.52
C PHE A 335 5.81 -17.09 12.43
N ARG A 336 6.56 -18.19 12.28
CA ARG A 336 7.83 -18.41 12.99
C ARG A 336 8.87 -17.38 12.62
N GLN A 337 9.02 -17.05 11.34
CA GLN A 337 9.96 -16.03 10.88
C GLN A 337 9.64 -14.63 11.43
N LYS A 338 8.34 -14.34 11.62
CA LYS A 338 7.87 -13.10 12.27
C LYS A 338 8.00 -13.11 13.80
N GLY A 339 8.46 -14.21 14.40
CA GLY A 339 8.61 -14.34 15.85
C GLY A 339 7.30 -14.44 16.63
N LEU A 340 6.19 -14.77 15.96
CA LEU A 340 4.88 -14.90 16.60
C LEU A 340 4.84 -16.16 17.49
N LYS A 341 4.22 -16.03 18.66
CA LYS A 341 4.13 -17.08 19.69
C LYS A 341 2.68 -17.50 19.92
N ASN A 342 2.47 -18.60 20.64
CA ASN A 342 1.14 -19.12 21.01
C ASN A 342 0.26 -19.50 19.81
N ILE A 343 0.88 -20.00 18.74
CA ILE A 343 0.18 -20.49 17.55
C ILE A 343 0.37 -22.00 17.44
N GLU A 344 -0.73 -22.72 17.21
CA GLU A 344 -0.75 -24.16 16.97
C GLU A 344 -1.26 -24.44 15.56
N CYS A 345 -0.57 -25.32 14.81
CA CYS A 345 -0.99 -25.71 13.47
C CYS A 345 -1.35 -27.20 13.47
N ILE A 346 -2.59 -27.53 13.11
CA ILE A 346 -3.13 -28.89 13.19
C ILE A 346 -3.64 -29.31 11.82
N VAL A 347 -3.03 -30.37 11.27
CA VAL A 347 -3.55 -31.02 10.07
C VAL A 347 -4.77 -31.84 10.45
N ALA A 348 -5.96 -31.45 9.98
CA ALA A 348 -7.20 -32.18 10.20
C ALA A 348 -8.26 -31.86 9.15
N ASP A 349 -9.10 -32.87 8.86
CA ASP A 349 -10.27 -32.72 7.99
C ASP A 349 -11.53 -32.47 8.84
N ILE A 350 -12.29 -31.42 8.52
CA ILE A 350 -13.54 -31.07 9.20
C ILE A 350 -14.65 -32.12 9.05
N ARG A 351 -14.52 -33.03 8.07
CA ARG A 351 -15.41 -34.19 7.91
C ARG A 351 -15.22 -35.21 9.04
N ASN A 352 -14.04 -35.25 9.66
CA ASN A 352 -13.78 -36.16 10.77
C ASN A 352 -14.29 -35.57 12.09
N ARG A 353 -15.54 -35.88 12.42
CA ARG A 353 -16.24 -35.41 13.62
C ARG A 353 -15.44 -35.67 14.90
N THR A 354 -14.92 -36.88 15.08
CA THR A 354 -14.16 -37.27 16.28
C THR A 354 -12.89 -36.44 16.42
N ARG A 355 -12.18 -36.17 15.31
CA ARG A 355 -10.98 -35.33 15.35
C ARG A 355 -11.29 -33.88 15.69
N ILE A 356 -12.35 -33.31 15.13
CA ILE A 356 -12.80 -31.96 15.44
C ILE A 356 -13.23 -31.83 16.90
N GLU A 357 -13.93 -32.82 17.43
CA GLU A 357 -14.29 -32.88 18.85
C GLU A 357 -13.06 -32.90 19.75
N GLN A 358 -12.05 -33.72 19.45
CA GLN A 358 -10.80 -33.76 20.20
C GLN A 358 -10.12 -32.39 20.25
N ILE A 359 -10.00 -31.73 19.09
CA ILE A 359 -9.35 -30.41 18.98
C ILE A 359 -10.13 -29.36 19.80
N ILE A 360 -11.45 -29.28 19.63
CA ILE A 360 -12.26 -28.29 20.36
C ILE A 360 -12.26 -28.56 21.87
N ASN A 361 -12.29 -29.82 22.28
CA ASN A 361 -12.24 -30.20 23.70
C ASN A 361 -10.87 -29.91 24.34
N GLU A 362 -9.77 -30.13 23.61
CA GLU A 362 -8.40 -29.88 24.07
C GLU A 362 -8.12 -28.38 24.24
N TYR A 363 -8.41 -27.58 23.20
CA TYR A 363 -8.05 -26.16 23.18
C TYR A 363 -9.13 -25.24 23.76
N LYS A 364 -10.38 -25.70 23.84
CA LYS A 364 -11.53 -24.93 24.35
C LYS A 364 -11.62 -23.52 23.75
N PRO A 365 -11.71 -23.38 22.42
CA PRO A 365 -11.77 -22.07 21.77
C PRO A 365 -12.99 -21.28 22.23
N LYS A 366 -12.84 -19.95 22.30
CA LYS A 366 -13.93 -19.01 22.56
C LYS A 366 -14.52 -18.40 21.31
N LEU A 367 -13.72 -18.35 20.24
CA LEU A 367 -14.13 -17.85 18.94
C LEU A 367 -13.68 -18.85 17.87
N ILE A 368 -14.59 -19.19 16.95
CA ILE A 368 -14.29 -20.01 15.78
C ILE A 368 -14.55 -19.19 14.51
N PHE A 369 -13.54 -19.06 13.65
CA PHE A 369 -13.72 -18.65 12.26
C PHE A 369 -13.75 -19.89 11.36
N HIS A 370 -14.86 -20.10 10.68
CA HIS A 370 -15.06 -21.23 9.79
C HIS A 370 -14.91 -20.83 8.32
N ALA A 371 -13.68 -20.97 7.79
CA ALA A 371 -13.33 -20.67 6.41
C ALA A 371 -13.07 -21.92 5.54
N ALA A 372 -13.17 -23.13 6.11
CA ALA A 372 -13.00 -24.38 5.37
C ALA A 372 -14.24 -24.67 4.50
N ALA A 373 -14.04 -24.72 3.18
CA ALA A 373 -15.07 -25.08 2.20
C ALA A 373 -14.43 -25.39 0.84
N TYR A 374 -15.14 -26.13 -0.01
CA TYR A 374 -14.86 -26.18 -1.44
C TYR A 374 -15.63 -25.08 -2.16
N LYS A 375 -14.92 -24.32 -3.02
CA LYS A 375 -15.43 -23.11 -3.67
C LYS A 375 -15.52 -23.15 -5.21
N HIS A 376 -14.89 -24.13 -5.85
CA HIS A 376 -14.78 -24.15 -7.31
C HIS A 376 -16.07 -24.69 -7.95
N VAL A 377 -16.89 -23.79 -8.51
CA VAL A 377 -18.20 -24.14 -9.11
C VAL A 377 -18.11 -25.34 -10.08
N PRO A 378 -17.26 -25.35 -11.12
CA PRO A 378 -17.25 -26.47 -12.06
C PRO A 378 -16.85 -27.82 -11.43
N LEU A 379 -15.96 -27.79 -10.43
CA LEU A 379 -15.57 -29.01 -9.72
C LEU A 379 -16.70 -29.54 -8.84
N MET A 380 -17.45 -28.65 -8.20
CA MET A 380 -18.55 -29.03 -7.30
C MET A 380 -19.83 -29.40 -8.05
N GLU A 381 -20.05 -28.85 -9.24
CA GLU A 381 -21.07 -29.36 -10.18
C GLU A 381 -20.80 -30.83 -10.51
N ASN A 382 -19.54 -31.19 -10.79
CA ASN A 382 -19.17 -32.56 -11.13
C ASN A 382 -19.05 -33.50 -9.91
N ASN A 383 -18.91 -32.94 -8.70
CA ASN A 383 -18.71 -33.71 -7.47
C ASN A 383 -19.66 -33.25 -6.34
N PRO A 384 -20.99 -33.41 -6.48
CA PRO A 384 -21.93 -32.93 -5.46
C PRO A 384 -21.77 -33.59 -4.10
N PHE A 385 -21.35 -34.86 -4.06
CA PHE A 385 -21.07 -35.57 -2.81
C PHE A 385 -19.99 -34.86 -2.00
N GLU A 386 -18.87 -34.50 -2.62
CA GLU A 386 -17.78 -33.78 -1.95
C GLU A 386 -18.22 -32.39 -1.49
N ALA A 387 -19.03 -31.71 -2.30
CA ALA A 387 -19.61 -30.41 -1.92
C ALA A 387 -20.49 -30.53 -0.66
N VAL A 388 -21.39 -31.52 -0.61
CA VAL A 388 -22.25 -31.77 0.56
C VAL A 388 -21.43 -32.20 1.77
N SER A 389 -20.52 -33.15 1.61
CA SER A 389 -19.72 -33.72 2.70
C SER A 389 -18.86 -32.66 3.39
N VAL A 390 -18.22 -31.76 2.62
CA VAL A 390 -17.37 -30.71 3.17
C VAL A 390 -18.18 -29.47 3.58
N ASN A 391 -18.95 -28.88 2.65
CA ASN A 391 -19.59 -27.58 2.90
C ASN A 391 -20.78 -27.67 3.87
N ILE A 392 -21.47 -28.81 3.94
CA ILE A 392 -22.60 -29.01 4.85
C ILE A 392 -22.16 -29.89 6.02
N GLY A 393 -21.71 -31.11 5.75
CA GLY A 393 -21.31 -32.07 6.78
C GLY A 393 -20.15 -31.57 7.65
N GLY A 394 -19.12 -31.00 7.02
CA GLY A 394 -18.00 -30.36 7.71
C GLY A 394 -18.43 -29.16 8.55
N THR A 395 -19.24 -28.24 8.01
CA THR A 395 -19.79 -27.12 8.79
C THR A 395 -20.62 -27.61 9.98
N LYS A 396 -21.47 -28.62 9.76
CA LYS A 396 -22.28 -29.24 10.83
C LYS A 396 -21.40 -29.78 11.95
N ASN A 397 -20.34 -30.52 11.63
CA ASN A 397 -19.44 -31.08 12.64
C ASN A 397 -18.83 -30.00 13.53
N VAL A 398 -18.29 -28.92 12.94
CA VAL A 398 -17.65 -27.85 13.71
C VAL A 398 -18.70 -27.06 14.50
N ALA A 399 -19.84 -26.74 13.91
CA ALA A 399 -20.91 -25.97 14.55
C ALA A 399 -21.55 -26.74 15.72
N ASP A 400 -21.79 -28.04 15.57
CA ASP A 400 -22.31 -28.89 16.65
C ASP A 400 -21.33 -28.96 17.83
N MET A 401 -20.03 -29.05 17.55
CA MET A 401 -19.00 -29.04 18.59
C MET A 401 -18.86 -27.67 19.24
N ALA A 402 -19.10 -26.58 18.50
CA ALA A 402 -19.14 -25.24 19.07
C ALA A 402 -20.25 -25.11 20.12
N VAL A 403 -21.45 -25.59 19.80
CA VAL A 403 -22.58 -25.65 20.75
C VAL A 403 -22.24 -26.54 21.94
N LYS A 404 -21.78 -27.77 21.68
CA LYS A 404 -21.48 -28.77 22.72
C LYS A 404 -20.47 -28.28 23.75
N HIS A 405 -19.45 -27.54 23.32
CA HIS A 405 -18.37 -27.05 24.17
C HIS A 405 -18.54 -25.59 24.64
N GLY A 406 -19.68 -24.95 24.33
CA GLY A 406 -19.98 -23.59 24.78
C GLY A 406 -19.01 -22.54 24.24
N VAL A 407 -18.68 -22.62 22.96
CA VAL A 407 -17.94 -21.56 22.25
C VAL A 407 -18.79 -20.30 22.23
N ASP A 408 -18.19 -19.13 22.50
CA ASP A 408 -18.95 -17.88 22.65
C ASP A 408 -19.47 -17.38 21.29
N LYS A 409 -18.61 -17.41 20.25
CA LYS A 409 -18.96 -16.97 18.88
C LYS A 409 -18.45 -17.94 17.82
N PHE A 410 -19.30 -18.18 16.80
CA PHE A 410 -18.97 -18.96 15.61
C PHE A 410 -19.25 -18.12 14.37
N VAL A 411 -18.23 -17.87 13.56
CA VAL A 411 -18.29 -17.03 12.36
C VAL A 411 -18.18 -17.90 11.12
N LEU A 412 -19.28 -18.04 10.37
CA LEU A 412 -19.34 -18.72 9.09
C LEU A 412 -18.94 -17.76 7.95
N ILE A 413 -17.92 -18.13 7.19
CA ILE A 413 -17.59 -17.46 5.92
C ILE A 413 -18.48 -18.04 4.82
N SER A 414 -19.32 -17.19 4.24
CA SER A 414 -20.21 -17.50 3.12
C SER A 414 -19.84 -16.68 1.88
N THR A 415 -20.69 -16.70 0.86
CA THR A 415 -20.43 -16.11 -0.47
C THR A 415 -21.72 -15.58 -1.07
N ASP A 416 -21.61 -14.54 -1.91
CA ASP A 416 -22.68 -14.10 -2.83
C ASP A 416 -23.35 -15.27 -3.60
N LYS A 417 -22.62 -16.33 -3.95
CA LYS A 417 -23.16 -17.51 -4.65
C LYS A 417 -24.17 -18.32 -3.84
N ALA A 418 -24.26 -18.11 -2.53
CA ALA A 418 -25.31 -18.71 -1.69
C ALA A 418 -26.67 -18.01 -1.88
N VAL A 419 -26.69 -16.84 -2.51
CA VAL A 419 -27.88 -16.05 -2.80
C VAL A 419 -28.48 -16.51 -4.13
N ASN A 420 -29.77 -16.90 -4.11
CA ASN A 420 -30.49 -17.44 -5.27
C ASN A 420 -29.60 -18.40 -6.09
N PRO A 421 -29.07 -19.47 -5.47
CA PRO A 421 -27.95 -20.22 -6.03
C PRO A 421 -28.31 -20.81 -7.38
N THR A 422 -27.35 -20.86 -8.30
CA THR A 422 -27.52 -21.52 -9.62
C THR A 422 -26.62 -22.73 -9.82
N ASN A 423 -25.90 -23.11 -8.76
CA ASN A 423 -24.93 -24.20 -8.76
C ASN A 423 -24.88 -24.90 -7.40
N VAL A 424 -24.38 -26.13 -7.41
CA VAL A 424 -24.21 -27.01 -6.26
C VAL A 424 -23.33 -26.37 -5.18
N MET A 425 -22.25 -25.68 -5.57
CA MET A 425 -21.37 -25.01 -4.60
C MET A 425 -22.11 -23.94 -3.80
N GLY A 426 -22.80 -23.04 -4.50
CA GLY A 426 -23.62 -22.00 -3.90
C GLY A 426 -24.75 -22.57 -3.05
N ALA A 427 -25.45 -23.58 -3.56
CA ALA A 427 -26.54 -24.24 -2.84
C ALA A 427 -26.05 -24.93 -1.55
N THR A 428 -24.91 -25.63 -1.58
CA THR A 428 -24.37 -26.24 -0.34
C THR A 428 -23.91 -25.19 0.68
N LYS A 429 -23.38 -24.04 0.23
CA LYS A 429 -23.10 -22.90 1.14
C LYS A 429 -24.36 -22.31 1.73
N ARG A 430 -25.43 -22.18 0.94
CA ARG A 430 -26.75 -21.76 1.43
C ARG A 430 -27.31 -22.73 2.47
N MET A 431 -27.17 -24.04 2.28
CA MET A 431 -27.55 -25.04 3.28
C MET A 431 -26.71 -24.91 4.56
N ALA A 432 -25.42 -24.59 4.46
CA ALA A 432 -24.57 -24.35 5.61
C ALA A 432 -25.04 -23.13 6.44
N GLU A 433 -25.48 -22.05 5.77
CA GLU A 433 -26.10 -20.89 6.44
C GLU A 433 -27.39 -21.28 7.17
N LEU A 434 -28.26 -22.05 6.50
CA LEU A 434 -29.51 -22.52 7.08
C LEU A 434 -29.26 -23.42 8.30
N TYR A 435 -28.29 -24.33 8.21
CA TYR A 435 -27.92 -25.21 9.31
C TYR A 435 -27.45 -24.41 10.55
N VAL A 436 -26.55 -23.45 10.34
CA VAL A 436 -26.07 -22.56 11.40
C VAL A 436 -27.21 -21.73 11.99
N THR A 437 -28.16 -21.29 11.16
CA THR A 437 -29.38 -20.61 11.62
C THR A 437 -30.25 -21.51 12.49
N CYS A 438 -30.34 -22.81 12.18
CA CYS A 438 -31.10 -23.78 12.98
C CYS A 438 -30.52 -23.99 14.39
N LEU A 439 -29.22 -23.73 14.57
CA LEU A 439 -28.56 -23.83 15.88
C LEU A 439 -28.76 -22.57 16.73
N LYS A 440 -29.39 -21.51 16.20
CA LYS A 440 -29.69 -20.31 16.97
C LYS A 440 -30.53 -20.65 18.20
N GLY A 441 -30.06 -20.23 19.37
CA GLY A 441 -30.73 -20.50 20.65
C GLY A 441 -30.49 -21.90 21.21
N LYS A 442 -29.80 -22.80 20.48
CA LYS A 442 -29.33 -24.08 21.01
C LYS A 442 -28.00 -23.87 21.71
N GLY A 443 -28.05 -23.60 23.01
CA GLY A 443 -26.87 -23.34 23.85
C GLY A 443 -26.42 -21.89 23.87
N HIS A 444 -25.15 -21.65 24.22
CA HIS A 444 -24.59 -20.31 24.42
C HIS A 444 -24.04 -19.67 23.13
N THR A 445 -23.72 -20.47 22.11
CA THR A 445 -22.97 -20.02 20.94
C THR A 445 -23.74 -19.03 20.08
N LYS A 446 -23.12 -17.87 19.85
CA LYS A 446 -23.62 -16.85 18.92
C LYS A 446 -23.11 -17.14 17.52
N PHE A 447 -24.03 -17.43 16.62
CA PHE A 447 -23.72 -17.73 15.23
C PHE A 447 -23.79 -16.49 14.36
N ILE A 448 -22.73 -16.22 13.62
CA ILE A 448 -22.59 -15.05 12.74
C ILE A 448 -22.25 -15.56 11.35
N THR A 449 -22.94 -15.07 10.32
CA THR A 449 -22.62 -15.39 8.92
C THR A 449 -22.14 -14.14 8.21
N THR A 450 -21.14 -14.26 7.34
CA THR A 450 -20.66 -13.15 6.50
C THR A 450 -20.76 -13.53 5.02
N ARG A 451 -21.39 -12.69 4.20
CA ARG A 451 -21.51 -12.84 2.75
C ARG A 451 -20.75 -11.72 2.06
N PHE A 452 -19.88 -12.10 1.13
CA PHE A 452 -19.19 -11.18 0.25
C PHE A 452 -18.88 -11.85 -1.09
N GLY A 453 -18.53 -11.04 -2.08
CA GLY A 453 -18.27 -11.48 -3.44
C GLY A 453 -16.86 -12.04 -3.64
N ASN A 454 -16.36 -11.88 -4.86
CA ASN A 454 -15.03 -12.36 -5.19
C ASN A 454 -13.95 -11.53 -4.48
N VAL A 455 -12.86 -12.19 -4.12
CA VAL A 455 -11.65 -11.54 -3.60
C VAL A 455 -10.52 -11.60 -4.61
N LEU A 456 -9.85 -10.47 -4.80
CA LEU A 456 -8.75 -10.31 -5.77
C LEU A 456 -7.57 -11.24 -5.42
N GLY A 457 -6.98 -11.85 -6.45
CA GLY A 457 -5.78 -12.68 -6.30
C GLY A 457 -5.96 -14.02 -5.56
N SER A 458 -7.18 -14.42 -5.19
CA SER A 458 -7.38 -15.68 -4.45
C SER A 458 -7.02 -16.93 -5.27
N ASN A 459 -6.65 -18.02 -4.57
CA ASN A 459 -6.20 -19.27 -5.20
C ASN A 459 -7.23 -19.79 -6.21
N GLY A 460 -6.75 -20.11 -7.41
CA GLY A 460 -7.56 -20.63 -8.52
C GLY A 460 -8.61 -19.65 -9.07
N SER A 461 -8.48 -18.35 -8.82
CA SER A 461 -9.35 -17.32 -9.39
C SER A 461 -8.92 -16.89 -10.81
N VAL A 462 -9.70 -15.98 -11.41
CA VAL A 462 -9.51 -15.53 -12.79
C VAL A 462 -8.20 -14.76 -13.00
N ILE A 463 -7.75 -13.97 -12.01
CA ILE A 463 -6.53 -13.15 -12.13
C ILE A 463 -5.28 -14.04 -12.24
N PRO A 464 -5.03 -15.02 -11.33
CA PRO A 464 -3.94 -15.98 -11.52
C PRO A 464 -4.01 -16.78 -12.82
N LEU A 465 -5.23 -17.09 -13.31
CA LEU A 465 -5.42 -17.76 -14.59
C LEU A 465 -4.96 -16.87 -15.76
N PHE A 466 -5.39 -15.61 -15.79
CA PHE A 466 -5.00 -14.66 -16.81
C PHE A 466 -3.50 -14.40 -16.81
N LYS A 467 -2.89 -14.26 -15.62
CA LYS A 467 -1.43 -14.11 -15.51
C LYS A 467 -0.70 -15.29 -16.17
N LYS A 468 -1.09 -16.53 -15.86
CA LYS A 468 -0.53 -17.74 -16.48
C LYS A 468 -0.79 -17.84 -17.98
N GLN A 469 -1.91 -17.31 -18.47
CA GLN A 469 -2.23 -17.30 -19.90
C GLN A 469 -1.38 -16.26 -20.64
N ILE A 470 -1.20 -15.06 -20.08
CA ILE A 470 -0.32 -14.01 -20.61
C ILE A 470 1.14 -14.50 -20.63
N GLU A 471 1.62 -15.10 -19.54
CA GLU A 471 2.97 -15.69 -19.48
C GLU A 471 3.23 -16.77 -20.55
N LYS A 472 2.16 -17.38 -21.09
CA LYS A 472 2.20 -18.37 -22.17
C LYS A 472 1.98 -17.78 -23.58
N GLY A 473 1.77 -16.46 -23.70
CA GLY A 473 1.48 -15.79 -24.97
C GLY A 473 0.00 -15.74 -25.37
N GLY A 474 -0.93 -16.08 -24.46
CA GLY A 474 -2.37 -16.03 -24.72
C GLY A 474 -2.94 -17.21 -25.51
N PRO A 475 -4.20 -17.10 -25.98
CA PRO A 475 -5.17 -16.04 -25.68
C PRO A 475 -5.68 -16.11 -24.24
N LEU A 476 -6.18 -14.99 -23.71
CA LEU A 476 -6.97 -14.98 -22.48
C LEU A 476 -8.36 -15.58 -22.73
N THR A 477 -8.89 -16.33 -21.77
CA THR A 477 -10.21 -16.97 -21.90
C THR A 477 -11.26 -16.33 -20.99
N VAL A 478 -12.24 -15.65 -21.57
CA VAL A 478 -13.38 -15.05 -20.84
C VAL A 478 -14.64 -15.87 -21.15
N THR A 479 -15.44 -16.18 -20.14
CA THR A 479 -16.62 -17.05 -20.33
C THR A 479 -17.73 -16.35 -21.11
N HIS A 480 -18.01 -15.09 -20.79
CA HIS A 480 -19.00 -14.28 -21.51
C HIS A 480 -18.61 -12.81 -21.53
N LYS A 481 -18.92 -12.08 -22.61
CA LYS A 481 -18.49 -10.68 -22.80
C LYS A 481 -19.04 -9.75 -21.71
N ASP A 482 -20.29 -9.98 -21.30
CA ASP A 482 -20.99 -9.15 -20.31
C ASP A 482 -20.93 -9.70 -18.88
N ILE A 483 -20.11 -10.72 -18.61
CA ILE A 483 -19.99 -11.27 -17.26
C ILE A 483 -19.33 -10.25 -16.31
N THR A 484 -19.98 -9.98 -15.18
CA THR A 484 -19.45 -9.08 -14.17
C THR A 484 -19.28 -9.77 -12.83
N ARG A 485 -18.28 -9.35 -12.05
CA ARG A 485 -18.10 -9.79 -10.66
C ARG A 485 -17.83 -8.61 -9.76
N TYR A 486 -18.32 -8.71 -8.53
CA TYR A 486 -17.94 -7.84 -7.43
C TYR A 486 -16.56 -8.25 -6.92
N PHE A 487 -15.68 -7.29 -6.70
CA PHE A 487 -14.35 -7.54 -6.18
C PHE A 487 -14.07 -6.68 -4.96
N MET A 488 -13.33 -7.26 -4.03
CA MET A 488 -12.68 -6.58 -2.93
C MET A 488 -11.29 -7.20 -2.72
N THR A 489 -10.41 -6.53 -1.98
CA THR A 489 -9.11 -7.13 -1.66
C THR A 489 -9.27 -8.19 -0.56
N ILE A 490 -8.38 -9.20 -0.54
CA ILE A 490 -8.36 -10.20 0.54
C ILE A 490 -8.19 -9.55 1.92
N PRO A 491 -7.24 -8.61 2.13
CA PRO A 491 -7.11 -7.91 3.41
C PRO A 491 -8.38 -7.17 3.83
N GLU A 492 -9.04 -6.45 2.91
CA GLU A 492 -10.29 -5.73 3.18
C GLU A 492 -11.40 -6.70 3.60
N ALA A 493 -11.59 -7.81 2.87
CA ALA A 493 -12.60 -8.82 3.19
C ALA A 493 -12.42 -9.39 4.59
N CYS A 494 -11.20 -9.83 4.91
CA CYS A 494 -10.89 -10.43 6.20
C CYS A 494 -11.03 -9.43 7.35
N GLN A 495 -10.77 -8.15 7.09
CA GLN A 495 -10.93 -7.11 8.09
C GLN A 495 -12.42 -6.82 8.38
N LEU A 496 -13.28 -6.80 7.36
CA LEU A 496 -14.73 -6.72 7.54
C LEU A 496 -15.29 -7.98 8.24
N VAL A 497 -14.72 -9.16 7.99
CA VAL A 497 -15.08 -10.41 8.71
C VAL A 497 -14.78 -10.28 10.21
N ILE A 498 -13.60 -9.79 10.56
CA ILE A 498 -13.19 -9.57 11.95
C ILE A 498 -14.07 -8.49 12.60
N GLU A 499 -14.45 -7.46 11.86
CA GLU A 499 -15.37 -6.43 12.35
C GLU A 499 -16.79 -6.97 12.59
N ALA A 500 -17.32 -7.75 11.65
CA ALA A 500 -18.59 -8.43 11.77
C ALA A 500 -18.63 -9.41 12.96
N ALA A 501 -17.52 -10.13 13.19
CA ALA A 501 -17.37 -11.01 14.35
C ALA A 501 -17.40 -10.26 15.69
N ALA A 502 -16.80 -9.07 15.75
CA ALA A 502 -16.84 -8.22 16.94
C ALA A 502 -18.24 -7.69 17.23
N MET A 503 -18.94 -7.16 16.22
CA MET A 503 -20.26 -6.55 16.41
C MET A 503 -21.43 -7.54 16.53
N GLY A 504 -21.29 -8.77 16.00
CA GLY A 504 -22.39 -9.73 15.93
C GLY A 504 -22.85 -10.23 17.30
N ASN A 505 -24.17 -10.33 17.48
CA ASN A 505 -24.82 -10.79 18.71
C ASN A 505 -25.48 -12.17 18.59
N GLY A 506 -25.50 -12.77 17.41
CA GLY A 506 -26.03 -14.08 17.11
C GLY A 506 -27.28 -14.03 16.22
N GLY A 507 -27.24 -14.76 15.11
CA GLY A 507 -28.30 -14.89 14.13
C GLY A 507 -28.24 -13.86 12.99
N GLU A 508 -27.25 -12.98 12.96
CA GLU A 508 -27.06 -12.03 11.87
C GLU A 508 -26.37 -12.67 10.66
N ILE A 509 -26.84 -12.29 9.48
CA ILE A 509 -26.15 -12.51 8.20
C ILE A 509 -25.64 -11.15 7.74
N PHE A 510 -24.34 -10.91 7.92
CA PHE A 510 -23.69 -9.70 7.47
C PHE A 510 -23.39 -9.77 5.97
N VAL A 511 -23.71 -8.70 5.25
CA VAL A 511 -23.43 -8.54 3.82
C VAL A 511 -22.54 -7.32 3.66
N PHE A 512 -21.40 -7.51 2.97
CA PHE A 512 -20.45 -6.42 2.77
C PHE A 512 -20.80 -5.60 1.54
N ASP A 513 -20.60 -4.30 1.64
CA ASP A 513 -20.65 -3.41 0.48
C ASP A 513 -19.43 -3.67 -0.41
N MET A 514 -19.70 -4.29 -1.55
CA MET A 514 -18.69 -4.65 -2.53
C MET A 514 -18.45 -3.56 -3.55
N GLY A 515 -19.10 -2.39 -3.49
CA GLY A 515 -19.02 -1.32 -4.49
C GLY A 515 -19.53 -1.75 -5.87
N VAL A 516 -18.97 -1.16 -6.94
CA VAL A 516 -19.43 -1.37 -8.32
C VAL A 516 -18.90 -2.71 -8.89
N PRO A 517 -19.73 -3.49 -9.60
CA PRO A 517 -19.28 -4.72 -10.25
C PRO A 517 -18.39 -4.41 -11.47
N ILE A 518 -17.41 -5.27 -11.72
CA ILE A 518 -16.42 -5.12 -12.79
C ILE A 518 -16.66 -6.18 -13.87
N LYS A 519 -16.65 -5.76 -15.14
CA LYS A 519 -16.68 -6.69 -16.29
C LYS A 519 -15.38 -7.47 -16.37
N ILE A 520 -15.47 -8.80 -16.44
CA ILE A 520 -14.28 -9.66 -16.53
C ILE A 520 -13.53 -9.46 -17.84
N PHE A 521 -14.23 -9.06 -18.91
CA PHE A 521 -13.63 -8.70 -20.18
C PHE A 521 -12.73 -7.46 -20.06
N ASP A 522 -13.17 -6.43 -19.34
CA ASP A 522 -12.38 -5.22 -19.11
C ASP A 522 -11.21 -5.51 -18.17
N LEU A 523 -11.42 -6.35 -17.15
CA LEU A 523 -10.33 -6.87 -16.31
C LEU A 523 -9.25 -7.59 -17.14
N ALA A 524 -9.65 -8.44 -18.09
CA ALA A 524 -8.74 -9.15 -18.98
C ALA A 524 -7.91 -8.17 -19.82
N LYS A 525 -8.54 -7.16 -20.42
CA LYS A 525 -7.86 -6.09 -21.16
C LYS A 525 -6.85 -5.34 -20.30
N ASN A 526 -7.27 -4.94 -19.09
CA ASN A 526 -6.41 -4.19 -18.18
C ASN A 526 -5.19 -5.03 -17.75
N MET A 527 -5.34 -6.34 -17.59
CA MET A 527 -4.21 -7.23 -17.29
C MET A 527 -3.23 -7.39 -18.47
N ILE A 528 -3.72 -7.37 -19.71
CA ILE A 528 -2.87 -7.34 -20.91
C ILE A 528 -2.04 -6.05 -20.92
N ILE A 529 -2.70 -4.90 -20.73
CA ILE A 529 -2.08 -3.57 -20.68
C ILE A 529 -1.01 -3.51 -19.58
N LEU A 530 -1.34 -3.95 -18.35
CA LEU A 530 -0.39 -3.99 -17.23
C LEU A 530 0.82 -4.89 -17.47
N SER A 531 0.71 -5.86 -18.38
CA SER A 531 1.81 -6.73 -18.77
C SER A 531 2.72 -6.11 -19.84
N GLY A 532 2.47 -4.86 -20.23
CA GLY A 532 3.19 -4.17 -21.32
C GLY A 532 2.85 -4.72 -22.71
N LEU A 533 1.67 -5.34 -22.87
CA LEU A 533 1.21 -5.95 -24.11
C LEU A 533 -0.04 -5.21 -24.62
N ARG A 534 -0.27 -5.26 -25.93
CA ARG A 534 -1.42 -4.63 -26.60
C ARG A 534 -2.53 -5.64 -26.87
N TYR A 535 -3.76 -5.17 -26.72
CA TYR A 535 -4.97 -5.91 -27.08
C TYR A 535 -5.62 -5.27 -28.30
N PRO A 536 -5.97 -6.04 -29.37
CA PRO A 536 -5.78 -7.49 -29.51
C PRO A 536 -4.44 -7.93 -30.13
N GLU A 537 -3.53 -7.00 -30.47
CA GLU A 537 -2.38 -7.26 -31.34
C GLU A 537 -1.35 -8.25 -30.77
N ASP A 538 -1.04 -8.14 -29.48
CA ASP A 538 -0.04 -8.99 -28.82
C ASP A 538 -0.71 -10.17 -28.08
N VAL A 539 -1.89 -9.93 -27.48
CA VAL A 539 -2.69 -10.96 -26.80
C VAL A 539 -4.18 -10.77 -27.09
N GLU A 540 -4.80 -11.81 -27.64
CA GLU A 540 -6.25 -11.84 -27.88
C GLU A 540 -7.05 -12.29 -26.64
N ILE A 541 -8.34 -11.94 -26.62
CA ILE A 541 -9.32 -12.44 -25.64
C ILE A 541 -10.35 -13.30 -26.39
N LYS A 542 -10.41 -14.59 -26.05
CA LYS A 542 -11.37 -15.55 -26.61
C LYS A 542 -12.55 -15.75 -25.68
N ILE A 543 -13.76 -15.64 -26.22
CA ILE A 543 -14.99 -15.99 -25.50
C ILE A 543 -15.21 -17.50 -25.54
N THR A 544 -15.31 -18.15 -24.38
CA THR A 544 -15.39 -19.63 -24.29
C THR A 544 -16.79 -20.17 -23.98
N GLY A 545 -17.76 -19.29 -23.69
CA GLY A 545 -19.08 -19.69 -23.22
C GLY A 545 -19.15 -19.80 -21.68
N LEU A 546 -20.36 -19.69 -21.15
CA LEU A 546 -20.63 -19.86 -19.73
C LEU A 546 -20.43 -21.32 -19.31
N ARG A 547 -19.90 -21.52 -18.11
CA ARG A 547 -19.72 -22.85 -17.52
C ARG A 547 -20.99 -23.31 -16.81
N PRO A 548 -21.15 -24.62 -16.56
CA PRO A 548 -22.23 -25.12 -15.73
C PRO A 548 -22.30 -24.43 -14.38
N GLY A 549 -23.50 -23.97 -14.05
CA GLY A 549 -23.82 -23.30 -12.81
C GLY A 549 -23.41 -21.82 -12.72
N GLU A 550 -22.77 -21.27 -13.74
CA GLU A 550 -22.21 -19.93 -13.73
C GLU A 550 -23.24 -18.83 -14.05
N LYS A 551 -23.31 -17.79 -13.22
CA LYS A 551 -24.14 -16.60 -13.46
C LYS A 551 -23.41 -15.55 -14.31
N ILE A 552 -24.15 -14.79 -15.12
CA ILE A 552 -23.61 -13.59 -15.77
C ILE A 552 -23.40 -12.48 -14.72
N TYR A 553 -24.37 -12.28 -13.84
CA TYR A 553 -24.37 -11.29 -12.76
C TYR A 553 -24.55 -12.00 -11.41
N GLU A 554 -23.74 -11.65 -10.42
CA GLU A 554 -23.92 -12.14 -9.05
C GLU A 554 -24.83 -11.17 -8.28
N GLU A 555 -25.52 -11.68 -7.26
CA GLU A 555 -26.42 -10.93 -6.39
C GLU A 555 -25.89 -10.93 -4.97
N LEU A 556 -26.05 -9.82 -4.25
CA LEU A 556 -25.62 -9.72 -2.84
C LEU A 556 -26.75 -10.03 -1.84
N LEU A 557 -28.01 -9.99 -2.29
CA LEU A 557 -29.22 -10.19 -1.48
C LEU A 557 -30.20 -11.08 -2.23
N ALA A 558 -30.83 -12.02 -1.52
CA ALA A 558 -31.85 -12.88 -2.12
C ALA A 558 -33.15 -12.10 -2.33
N ASP A 559 -34.04 -12.65 -3.15
CA ASP A 559 -35.34 -12.03 -3.43
C ASP A 559 -36.06 -11.72 -2.10
N GLY A 560 -36.54 -10.50 -1.91
CA GLY A 560 -37.25 -10.10 -0.69
C GLY A 560 -36.42 -10.06 0.60
N GLU A 561 -35.09 -10.25 0.55
CA GLU A 561 -34.21 -9.86 1.66
C GLU A 561 -34.04 -8.33 1.66
N ASN A 562 -34.23 -7.72 2.83
CA ASN A 562 -33.94 -6.30 3.05
C ASN A 562 -32.70 -6.17 3.94
N THR A 563 -31.98 -5.07 3.82
CA THR A 563 -30.83 -4.77 4.67
C THR A 563 -31.14 -3.74 5.75
N THR A 564 -30.46 -3.86 6.88
CA THR A 564 -30.34 -2.80 7.89
C THR A 564 -28.88 -2.40 8.03
N ARG A 565 -28.63 -1.10 8.13
CA ARG A 565 -27.27 -0.56 8.32
C ARG A 565 -26.72 -0.92 9.70
N THR A 566 -25.42 -1.13 9.79
CA THR A 566 -24.67 -1.20 11.06
C THR A 566 -24.02 0.15 11.36
N TYR A 567 -23.21 0.25 12.42
CA TYR A 567 -22.37 1.44 12.63
C TYR A 567 -21.25 1.55 11.61
N HIS A 568 -20.90 0.45 10.92
CA HIS A 568 -19.86 0.43 9.90
C HIS A 568 -20.49 0.56 8.52
N GLU A 569 -20.08 1.57 7.75
CA GLU A 569 -20.71 1.93 6.46
C GLU A 569 -20.71 0.78 5.44
N LYS A 570 -19.65 -0.03 5.43
CA LYS A 570 -19.50 -1.19 4.53
C LYS A 570 -20.14 -2.49 5.01
N ILE A 571 -20.79 -2.51 6.18
CA ILE A 571 -21.37 -3.73 6.74
C ILE A 571 -22.87 -3.53 6.96
N MET A 572 -23.66 -4.38 6.32
CA MET A 572 -25.11 -4.41 6.44
C MET A 572 -25.55 -5.75 7.03
N ILE A 573 -26.73 -5.79 7.66
CA ILE A 573 -27.35 -7.03 8.13
C ILE A 573 -28.51 -7.37 7.20
N ALA A 574 -28.50 -8.56 6.60
CA ALA A 574 -29.63 -9.08 5.84
C ALA A 574 -30.71 -9.63 6.78
N LYS A 575 -31.97 -9.23 6.54
CA LYS A 575 -33.12 -9.80 7.24
C LYS A 575 -33.44 -11.17 6.68
N SER A 576 -33.17 -12.21 7.46
CA SER A 576 -33.52 -13.58 7.09
C SER A 576 -35.04 -13.76 6.99
N ARG A 577 -35.48 -14.59 6.03
CA ARG A 577 -36.86 -15.09 5.97
C ARG A 577 -37.14 -16.02 7.16
N TYR A 578 -38.42 -16.19 7.48
CA TYR A 578 -38.88 -17.24 8.39
C TYR A 578 -38.58 -18.62 7.80
N VAL A 579 -38.04 -19.52 8.61
CA VAL A 579 -37.71 -20.90 8.23
C VAL A 579 -38.20 -21.82 9.34
N ASP A 580 -38.84 -22.93 8.97
CA ASP A 580 -39.15 -24.02 9.90
C ASP A 580 -37.84 -24.74 10.27
N ILE A 581 -37.25 -24.31 11.39
CA ILE A 581 -35.95 -24.75 11.87
C ILE A 581 -35.93 -26.27 12.09
N ASP A 582 -36.97 -26.84 12.68
CA ASP A 582 -37.01 -28.27 13.01
C ASP A 582 -37.13 -29.13 11.75
N HIS A 583 -37.93 -28.68 10.77
CA HIS A 583 -38.01 -29.36 9.49
C HIS A 583 -36.67 -29.30 8.74
N VAL A 584 -36.09 -28.10 8.62
CA VAL A 584 -34.85 -27.90 7.87
C VAL A 584 -33.68 -28.67 8.49
N GLU A 585 -33.52 -28.61 9.82
CA GLU A 585 -32.46 -29.36 10.51
C GLU A 585 -32.58 -30.87 10.28
N ARG A 586 -33.78 -31.45 10.39
CA ARG A 586 -33.99 -32.89 10.13
C ARG A 586 -33.60 -33.27 8.71
N GLN A 587 -33.97 -32.46 7.73
CA GLN A 587 -33.66 -32.75 6.34
C GLN A 587 -32.19 -32.57 6.02
N ILE A 588 -31.53 -31.55 6.57
CA ILE A 588 -30.08 -31.37 6.44
C ILE A 588 -29.34 -32.55 7.06
N ASN A 589 -29.77 -33.02 8.24
CA ASN A 589 -29.19 -34.20 8.87
C ASN A 589 -29.34 -35.46 8.00
N LYS A 590 -30.49 -35.63 7.31
CA LYS A 590 -30.69 -36.71 6.35
C LYS A 590 -29.76 -36.57 5.14
N LEU A 591 -29.61 -35.37 4.59
CA LEU A 591 -28.70 -35.11 3.47
C LEU A 591 -27.23 -35.38 3.86
N CYS A 592 -26.81 -35.05 5.08
CA CYS A 592 -25.47 -35.40 5.56
C CYS A 592 -25.23 -36.91 5.67
N GLY A 593 -26.28 -37.73 5.62
CA GLY A 593 -26.18 -39.20 5.58
C GLY A 593 -25.99 -39.79 4.18
N VAL A 594 -25.97 -38.99 3.12
CA VAL A 594 -25.62 -39.48 1.77
C VAL A 594 -24.18 -39.99 1.76
N ASN A 595 -23.90 -40.97 0.90
CA ASN A 595 -22.59 -41.60 0.80
C ASN A 595 -22.00 -41.42 -0.61
N SER A 596 -20.76 -41.84 -0.79
CA SER A 596 -20.04 -41.68 -2.07
C SER A 596 -20.63 -42.50 -3.23
N ILE A 597 -21.56 -43.42 -2.95
CA ILE A 597 -22.25 -44.25 -3.94
C ILE A 597 -23.56 -43.57 -4.40
N THR A 598 -24.10 -42.61 -3.62
CA THR A 598 -25.31 -41.87 -3.98
C THR A 598 -25.10 -41.10 -5.28
N GLN A 599 -26.05 -41.23 -6.22
CA GLN A 599 -25.89 -40.62 -7.54
C GLN A 599 -25.94 -39.09 -7.45
N PRO A 600 -25.13 -38.36 -8.25
CA PRO A 600 -25.12 -36.89 -8.25
C PRO A 600 -26.51 -36.27 -8.47
N LEU A 601 -27.31 -36.84 -9.37
CA LEU A 601 -28.67 -36.36 -9.66
C LEU A 601 -29.58 -36.48 -8.44
N GLU A 602 -29.46 -37.57 -7.68
CA GLU A 602 -30.23 -37.79 -6.44
C GLU A 602 -29.83 -36.79 -5.37
N ILE A 603 -28.53 -36.57 -5.16
CA ILE A 603 -28.00 -35.57 -4.21
C ILE A 603 -28.56 -34.18 -4.54
N VAL A 604 -28.46 -33.77 -5.82
CA VAL A 604 -28.93 -32.44 -6.23
C VAL A 604 -30.45 -32.30 -6.12
N SER A 605 -31.22 -33.38 -6.35
CA SER A 605 -32.66 -33.37 -6.13
C SER A 605 -33.03 -33.09 -4.66
N TYR A 606 -32.30 -33.67 -3.70
CA TYR A 606 -32.49 -33.38 -2.28
C TYR A 606 -32.12 -31.93 -1.93
N ILE A 607 -31.04 -31.40 -2.52
CA ILE A 607 -30.65 -29.99 -2.31
C ILE A 607 -31.75 -29.06 -2.82
N LYS A 608 -32.30 -29.29 -4.02
CA LYS A 608 -33.37 -28.46 -4.61
C LYS A 608 -34.67 -28.52 -3.82
N LEU A 609 -34.98 -29.65 -3.20
CA LEU A 609 -36.14 -29.78 -2.31
C LEU A 609 -36.00 -28.89 -1.06
N LEU A 610 -34.77 -28.67 -0.58
CA LEU A 610 -34.49 -27.86 0.61
C LEU A 610 -34.20 -26.40 0.33
N ILE A 611 -33.78 -26.08 -0.89
CA ILE A 611 -33.54 -24.73 -1.36
C ILE A 611 -34.43 -24.51 -2.59
N PRO A 612 -35.71 -24.13 -2.39
CA PRO A 612 -36.63 -23.89 -3.50
C PRO A 612 -36.16 -22.79 -4.47
N GLU A 613 -35.34 -21.86 -3.98
CA GLU A 613 -34.71 -20.82 -4.81
C GLU A 613 -33.51 -21.31 -5.64
N TYR A 614 -33.10 -22.58 -5.54
CA TYR A 614 -32.01 -23.15 -6.33
C TYR A 614 -32.47 -23.55 -7.74
N ILE A 615 -32.21 -22.68 -8.71
CA ILE A 615 -32.48 -22.91 -10.13
C ILE A 615 -31.16 -23.12 -10.87
N SER A 616 -30.94 -24.30 -11.46
CA SER A 616 -29.69 -24.61 -12.16
C SER A 616 -29.57 -23.80 -13.46
N ASN A 617 -28.34 -23.49 -13.88
CA ASN A 617 -28.09 -22.73 -15.12
C ASN A 617 -26.89 -23.30 -15.89
N ASN A 618 -27.05 -23.54 -17.19
CA ASN A 618 -26.09 -24.24 -18.06
C ASN A 618 -25.63 -25.60 -17.50
N SER A 619 -26.47 -26.28 -16.72
CA SER A 619 -26.08 -27.48 -15.94
C SER A 619 -26.97 -28.67 -16.24
N THR A 620 -26.42 -29.88 -16.13
CA THR A 620 -27.17 -31.14 -16.28
C THR A 620 -28.30 -31.28 -15.27
N TYR A 621 -28.28 -30.50 -14.19
CA TYR A 621 -29.29 -30.52 -13.13
C TYR A 621 -30.52 -29.67 -13.44
N GLU A 622 -30.56 -28.96 -14.57
CA GLU A 622 -31.75 -28.23 -15.05
C GLU A 622 -32.98 -29.14 -15.21
N VAL A 623 -32.77 -30.44 -15.47
CA VAL A 623 -33.85 -31.43 -15.56
C VAL A 623 -34.62 -31.60 -14.25
N LEU A 624 -34.04 -31.16 -13.13
CA LEU A 624 -34.65 -31.18 -11.80
C LEU A 624 -35.31 -29.85 -11.44
N ASP A 625 -35.18 -28.81 -12.25
CA ASP A 625 -35.79 -27.52 -11.99
C ASP A 625 -37.31 -27.59 -12.20
N ILE A 626 -38.06 -27.13 -11.21
CA ILE A 626 -39.50 -26.97 -11.33
C ILE A 626 -39.72 -25.81 -12.32
N LYS A 627 -40.26 -26.12 -13.51
CA LYS A 627 -40.69 -25.09 -14.46
C LYS A 627 -41.71 -24.19 -13.76
N LYS A 628 -41.34 -22.93 -13.54
CA LYS A 628 -42.25 -21.89 -13.04
C LYS A 628 -43.34 -21.58 -14.05
#